data_AF-A0A354AXA4-F1
#
_entry.id   AF-A0A354AXA4-F1
#
_cell.length_a   1.000
_cell.length_b   1.000
_cell.length_c   1.000
_cell.angle_alpha   90.00
_cell.angle_beta   90.00
_cell.angle_gamma   90.00
#
_symmetry.space_group_name_H-M   'P 1'
#
loop_
_entity.id
_entity.type
_entity.pdbx_description
1 polymer ?
#
loop_
_entity_poly.entity_id
_entity_poly.type
_entity_poly.pdbx_seq_one_letter_code
_entity_poly.pdbx_strand_id
1 'polypeptide(L)' 'HIAWQGNFEQWVADPLHIRPIAHAIWDPHFGQGAIAAFTQAGASSPVNIAYSGLYHWWYTIGMRTNAEL' A
#
# COMPACT_ATOMS: atom_id res chain seq x y z
N HIS A 1 8.38 -5.40 -1.66
CA HIS A 1 7.59 -4.77 -0.58
C HIS A 1 6.12 -4.71 -0.92
N ILE A 2 5.73 -4.10 -2.06
CA ILE A 2 4.32 -3.97 -2.45
C ILE A 2 3.60 -5.32 -2.56
N ALA A 3 4.23 -6.35 -3.15
CA ALA A 3 3.66 -7.71 -3.21
C ALA A 3 3.33 -8.32 -1.84
N TRP A 4 4.10 -7.96 -0.80
CA TRP A 4 4.03 -8.55 0.54
C TRP A 4 3.21 -7.72 1.53
N GLN A 5 3.35 -6.39 1.47
CA GLN A 5 2.82 -5.45 2.48
C GLN A 5 1.91 -4.38 1.86
N GLY A 6 1.78 -4.39 0.53
CA GLY A 6 0.93 -3.47 -0.20
C GLY A 6 -0.49 -3.99 -0.36
N ASN A 7 -1.24 -3.26 -1.16
CA ASN A 7 -2.63 -3.53 -1.51
C ASN A 7 -2.85 -3.55 -3.04
N PHE A 8 -1.88 -4.08 -3.80
CA PHE A 8 -1.89 -3.99 -5.26
C PHE A 8 -3.15 -4.57 -5.89
N GLU A 9 -3.56 -5.78 -5.53
CA GLU A 9 -4.77 -6.41 -6.06
C GLU A 9 -6.06 -5.64 -5.72
N GLN A 10 -6.13 -5.02 -4.53
CA GLN A 10 -7.25 -4.16 -4.15
C GLN A 10 -7.26 -2.87 -4.99
N TRP A 11 -6.08 -2.28 -5.21
CA TRP A 11 -5.93 -1.09 -6.05
C TRP A 11 -6.26 -1.37 -7.52
N VAL A 12 -5.88 -2.53 -8.05
CA VAL A 12 -6.22 -2.97 -9.42
C VAL A 12 -7.75 -3.03 -9.62
N ALA A 13 -8.50 -3.39 -8.58
CA ALA A 13 -9.97 -3.44 -8.62
C ALA A 13 -10.63 -2.05 -8.59
N ASP A 14 -10.03 -1.07 -7.90
CA ASP A 14 -10.55 0.31 -7.82
C ASP A 14 -9.40 1.34 -7.74
N PRO A 15 -8.75 1.65 -8.88
CA PRO A 15 -7.53 2.46 -8.90
C PRO A 15 -7.78 3.95 -8.61
N LEU A 16 -9.04 4.39 -8.63
CA LEU A 16 -9.42 5.79 -8.42
C LEU A 16 -9.68 6.14 -6.96
N HIS A 17 -10.11 5.17 -6.14
CA HIS A 17 -10.45 5.43 -4.74
C HIS A 17 -9.51 4.74 -3.74
N ILE A 18 -8.82 3.67 -4.15
CA ILE A 18 -7.84 3.00 -3.29
C ILE A 18 -6.51 3.77 -3.33
N ARG A 19 -5.99 4.11 -2.15
CA ARG A 19 -4.66 4.71 -2.03
C ARG A 19 -3.60 3.61 -2.04
N PRO A 20 -2.58 3.68 -2.90
CA PRO A 20 -1.56 2.64 -3.01
C PRO A 20 -0.64 2.64 -1.78
N ILE A 21 -0.36 1.45 -1.24
CA ILE A 21 0.52 1.26 -0.08
C ILE A 21 1.94 0.95 -0.54
N ALA A 22 2.93 1.65 0.01
CA ALA A 22 4.34 1.37 -0.26
C ALA A 22 4.85 0.15 0.52
N HIS A 23 4.79 0.24 1.86
CA HIS A 23 5.21 -0.80 2.80
C HIS A 23 4.63 -0.51 4.19
N ALA A 24 4.69 -1.51 5.07
CA ALA A 24 4.34 -1.35 6.48
C ALA A 24 5.40 -0.52 7.23
N ILE A 25 4.97 0.25 8.22
CA ILE A 25 5.84 0.97 9.15
C ILE A 25 6.01 0.09 10.39
N TRP A 26 7.26 -0.11 10.79
CA TRP A 26 7.60 -0.73 12.08
C TRP A 26 8.57 0.18 12.81
N ASP A 27 8.05 0.93 13.78
CA ASP A 27 8.84 1.83 14.63
C ASP A 27 8.43 1.61 16.10
N PRO A 28 9.33 1.07 16.95
CA PRO A 28 9.02 0.82 18.36
C PRO A 28 8.80 2.10 19.17
N HIS A 29 9.16 3.26 18.65
CA HIS A 29 8.94 4.55 19.31
C HIS A 29 7.57 5.17 19.00
N PHE A 30 6.78 4.56 18.11
CA PHE A 30 5.44 5.06 17.80
C PHE A 30 4.52 4.93 19.02
N GLY A 31 4.02 6.07 19.49
CA GLY A 31 2.89 6.10 20.40
C GLY A 31 1.58 5.71 19.71
N GLN A 32 0.53 5.42 20.49
CA GLN A 32 -0.78 5.02 19.98
C GLN A 32 -1.39 6.01 18.99
N GLY A 33 -1.19 7.32 19.20
CA GLY A 33 -1.66 8.35 18.26
C GLY A 33 -1.00 8.23 16.88
N ALA A 34 0.29 7.91 16.81
CA ALA A 34 0.99 7.70 15.55
C ALA A 34 0.53 6.40 14.88
N ILE A 35 0.38 5.32 15.65
CA ILE A 35 -0.16 4.05 15.14
C ILE A 35 -1.53 4.28 14.48
N ALA A 36 -2.44 4.97 15.17
CA ALA A 36 -3.77 5.29 14.65
C ALA A 36 -3.71 6.19 13.40
N ALA A 37 -2.86 7.21 13.39
CA ALA A 37 -2.73 8.13 12.26
C ALA A 37 -2.18 7.47 10.99
N PHE A 38 -1.22 6.55 11.13
CA PHE A 38 -0.59 5.86 10.02
C PHE A 38 -1.29 4.54 9.63
N THR A 39 -2.24 4.05 10.43
CA THR A 39 -3.11 2.92 10.06
C THR A 39 -4.21 3.44 9.13
N GLN A 40 -3.93 3.39 7.83
CA GLN A 40 -4.70 4.05 6.78
C GLN A 40 -4.85 3.17 5.54
N ALA A 41 -5.50 3.70 4.49
CA ALA A 41 -5.71 3.01 3.21
C ALA A 41 -6.35 1.62 3.33
N GLY A 42 -7.16 1.39 4.36
CA GLY A 42 -7.82 0.10 4.62
C GLY A 42 -6.89 -0.97 5.22
N ALA A 43 -5.64 -0.64 5.56
CA ALA A 43 -4.73 -1.54 6.24
C ALA A 43 -5.09 -1.68 7.73
N SER A 44 -4.74 -2.84 8.31
CA SER A 44 -4.87 -3.12 9.75
C SER A 44 -3.64 -2.73 10.57
N SER A 45 -2.61 -2.18 9.93
CA SER A 45 -1.36 -1.74 10.56
C SER A 45 -0.86 -0.42 9.96
N PRO A 46 0.10 0.25 10.61
CA PRO A 46 0.71 1.48 10.08
C PRO A 46 1.37 1.25 8.72
N VAL A 47 1.08 2.12 7.76
CA VAL A 47 1.60 2.04 6.38
C VAL A 47 1.94 3.40 5.79
N ASN A 48 2.87 3.41 4.85
CA ASN A 48 3.16 4.56 4.00
C ASN A 48 2.33 4.51 2.71
N ILE A 49 1.81 5.67 2.28
CA ILE A 49 1.19 5.83 0.95
C ILE A 49 2.28 5.99 -0.11
N ALA A 50 2.17 5.24 -1.21
CA ALA A 50 3.09 5.31 -2.33
C ALA A 50 2.74 6.48 -3.27
N TYR A 51 3.72 7.35 -3.53
CA TYR A 51 3.60 8.43 -4.51
C TYR A 51 4.57 8.27 -5.70
N SER A 52 5.26 7.13 -5.79
CA SER A 52 6.23 6.85 -6.85
C SER A 52 5.61 6.51 -8.21
N GLY A 53 4.30 6.23 -8.26
CA GLY A 53 3.60 5.83 -9.48
C GLY A 53 3.79 4.36 -9.89
N LEU A 54 4.51 3.53 -9.10
CA LEU A 54 4.77 2.13 -9.44
C LEU A 54 3.50 1.30 -9.69
N TYR A 55 2.45 1.51 -8.88
CA TYR A 55 1.16 0.86 -9.09
C TYR A 55 0.57 1.14 -10.47
N HIS A 56 0.62 2.40 -10.92
CA HIS A 56 0.14 2.81 -12.23
C HIS A 56 0.97 2.17 -13.33
N TRP A 57 2.30 2.22 -13.22
CA TRP A 57 3.20 1.65 -14.21
C TRP A 57 2.98 0.14 -14.39
N TRP A 58 3.00 -0.63 -13.29
CA TRP A 58 2.79 -2.08 -13.32
C TRP A 58 1.42 -2.46 -13.87
N TYR A 59 0.39 -1.71 -13.49
CA TYR A 59 -0.94 -1.90 -14.04
C TYR A 59 -0.99 -1.63 -15.54
N THR A 60 -0.35 -0.55 -16.01
CA THR A 60 -0.29 -0.22 -17.45
C THR A 60 0.43 -1.30 -18.25
N ILE A 61 1.51 -1.89 -17.72
CA ILE A 61 2.27 -2.95 -18.42
C ILE A 61 1.66 -4.36 -18.26
N GLY A 62 0.51 -4.48 -17.58
CA GLY A 62 -0.29 -5.71 -17.57
C GLY A 62 -0.26 -6.54 -16.29
N MET A 63 0.46 -6.12 -15.25
CA MET A 63 0.52 -6.84 -13.98
C MET A 63 -0.80 -6.69 -13.22
N ARG A 64 -1.32 -7.76 -12.63
CA ARG A 64 -2.63 -7.78 -11.95
C ARG A 64 -2.60 -8.40 -10.57
N THR A 65 -1.59 -9.22 -10.26
CA THR A 65 -1.53 -10.00 -9.03
C THR A 65 -0.23 -9.76 -8.28
N ASN A 66 -0.25 -10.02 -6.97
CA ASN A 66 0.95 -9.92 -6.14
C ASN A 66 2.02 -10.96 -6.53
N ALA A 67 1.65 -12.06 -7.20
CA ALA A 67 2.58 -13.08 -7.66
C ALA A 67 3.52 -12.60 -8.79
N GLU A 68 3.14 -11.53 -9.49
CA GLU A 68 3.93 -10.95 -10.57
C GLU A 68 4.94 -9.89 -10.05
N LEU A 69 4.78 -9.44 -8.79
CA LEU A 69 5.53 -8.33 -8.17
C LEU A 69 6.63 -8.80 -7.20
#